data_AF-A0A4Q6FY09-F1
#
_entry.id   AF-A0A4Q6FY09-F1
#
_cell.length_a   1.000
_cell.length_b   1.000
_cell.length_c   1.000
_cell.angle_alpha   90.00
_cell.angle_beta   90.00
_cell.angle_gamma   90.00
#
_symmetry.space_group_name_H-M   'P 1'
#
loop_
_entity.id
_entity.type
_entity.pdbx_description
1 polymer ?
#
loop_
_entity_poly.entity_id
_entity_poly.type
_entity_poly.pdbx_seq_one_letter_code
_entity_poly.pdbx_strand_id
1 'polypeptide(L)' 'MTLDRAHLRKELRARRRALPASQRIAAADALAARLLSLAFVPDTGYVAGYWAMDGEIALHSWQLRLPRGLVYCLPVLHGR' A
#
# COMPACT_ATOMS: atom_id res chain seq x y z
N MET A 1 19.93 9.23 -21.67
CA MET A 1 20.61 8.81 -20.42
C MET A 1 19.60 8.10 -19.54
N THR A 2 19.55 6.79 -19.58
CA THR A 2 18.67 5.99 -18.72
C THR A 2 19.21 6.11 -17.29
N LEU A 3 18.46 6.77 -16.40
CA LEU A 3 18.79 6.75 -14.97
C LEU A 3 18.95 5.29 -14.55
N ASP A 4 20.07 4.97 -13.90
CA ASP A 4 20.30 3.63 -13.35
C ASP A 4 19.12 3.27 -12.43
N ARG A 5 18.40 2.21 -12.80
CA ARG A 5 17.21 1.73 -12.07
C ARG A 5 17.54 1.43 -10.62
N ALA A 6 18.75 0.96 -10.33
CA ALA A 6 19.19 0.68 -8.97
C ALA A 6 19.34 1.97 -8.17
N HIS A 7 20.00 2.98 -8.74
CA HIS A 7 20.11 4.31 -8.15
C HIS A 7 18.72 4.91 -7.87
N LEU A 8 17.81 4.94 -8.85
CA LEU A 8 16.47 5.51 -8.66
C LEU A 8 15.68 4.81 -7.55
N ARG A 9 15.75 3.46 -7.47
CA ARG A 9 15.09 2.70 -6.39
C ARG A 9 15.65 3.04 -5.01
N LYS A 10 16.98 3.19 -4.91
CA LYS A 10 17.64 3.59 -3.66
C LYS A 10 17.18 4.96 -3.22
N GLU A 11 17.14 5.91 -4.14
CA GLU A 11 16.72 7.28 -3.88
C GLU A 11 15.25 7.36 -3.43
N LEU A 12 14.33 6.71 -4.16
CA LEU A 12 12.91 6.69 -3.78
C LEU A 12 12.69 6.06 -2.40
N ARG A 13 13.41 4.99 -2.06
CA ARG A 13 13.35 4.39 -0.71
C ARG A 13 13.88 5.34 0.37
N ALA A 14 14.96 6.08 0.09
CA ALA A 14 15.49 7.07 1.04
C ALA A 14 14.47 8.19 1.28
N ARG A 15 13.86 8.73 0.22
CA ARG A 15 12.82 9.76 0.31
C ARG A 15 11.60 9.28 1.09
N ARG A 16 11.12 8.05 0.84
CA ARG A 16 9.99 7.46 1.59
C ARG A 16 10.29 7.31 3.08
N ARG A 17 11.50 6.85 3.44
CA ARG A 17 11.92 6.70 4.84
C ARG A 17 12.06 8.03 5.57
N ALA A 18 12.37 9.11 4.85
CA ALA A 18 12.49 10.45 5.43
C ALA A 18 11.13 11.10 5.76
N LEU A 19 10.00 10.52 5.34
CA LEU A 19 8.68 11.07 5.62
C LEU A 19 8.33 10.95 7.12
N PRO A 20 7.86 12.05 7.77
CA PRO A 20 7.39 12.01 9.15
C PRO A 20 6.28 10.99 9.36
N ALA A 21 6.21 10.40 10.56
CA ALA A 21 5.20 9.40 10.90
C ALA A 21 3.77 9.92 10.70
N SER A 22 3.48 11.16 11.11
CA SER A 22 2.17 11.81 10.92
C SER A 22 1.76 11.88 9.45
N GLN A 23 2.69 12.27 8.56
CA GLN A 23 2.43 12.34 7.13
C GLN A 23 2.19 10.95 6.52
N ARG A 24 2.92 9.93 6.99
CA ARG A 24 2.70 8.54 6.54
C ARG A 24 1.33 8.01 6.96
N ILE A 25 0.89 8.29 8.18
CA ILE A 25 -0.44 7.90 8.69
C ILE A 25 -1.54 8.63 7.91
N ALA A 26 -1.45 9.95 7.79
CA ALA A 26 -2.43 10.74 7.05
C ALA A 26 -2.55 10.30 5.57
N ALA A 27 -1.41 9.98 4.93
CA ALA A 27 -1.42 9.45 3.57
C ALA A 27 -2.11 8.08 3.48
N ALA A 28 -1.86 7.17 4.44
CA ALA A 28 -2.51 5.87 4.51
C ALA A 28 -4.05 5.99 4.65
N ASP A 29 -4.52 6.88 5.52
CA ASP A 29 -5.95 7.13 5.71
C ASP A 29 -6.61 7.73 4.46
N ALA A 30 -5.95 8.70 3.82
CA ALA A 30 -6.41 9.31 2.58
C ALA A 30 -6.46 8.29 1.43
N LEU A 31 -5.46 7.40 1.33
CA LEU A 31 -5.46 6.30 0.37
C LEU A 31 -6.64 5.35 0.62
N ALA A 32 -6.85 4.94 1.87
CA ALA A 32 -7.96 4.06 2.24
C ALA A 32 -9.32 4.65 1.83
N ALA A 33 -9.55 5.94 2.10
CA ALA A 33 -10.77 6.62 1.70
C ALA A 33 -10.99 6.58 0.17
N ARG A 34 -9.93 6.82 -0.61
CA ARG A 34 -9.99 6.81 -2.08
C ARG A 34 -10.21 5.42 -2.64
N LEU A 35 -9.58 4.39 -2.06
CA LEU A 35 -9.76 3.00 -2.51
C LEU A 35 -11.19 2.53 -2.25
N LEU A 36 -11.78 2.89 -1.10
CA LEU A 36 -13.15 2.53 -0.74
C LEU A 36 -14.21 3.27 -1.56
N SER A 37 -13.86 4.37 -2.24
CA SER A 37 -14.77 5.12 -3.11
C SER A 37 -14.73 4.68 -4.58
N LEU A 38 -13.92 3.68 -4.93
CA LEU A 38 -13.80 3.22 -6.31
C LEU A 38 -15.05 2.42 -6.72
N ALA A 39 -15.76 2.89 -7.74
CA ALA A 39 -17.04 2.32 -8.19
C ALA A 39 -16.96 0.88 -8.72
N PHE A 40 -15.76 0.37 -9.00
CA PHE A 40 -15.55 -0.99 -9.51
C PHE A 40 -15.11 -1.98 -8.43
N VAL A 41 -15.04 -1.56 -7.16
CA VAL A 41 -14.72 -2.49 -6.06
C VAL A 41 -15.93 -3.41 -5.86
N PRO A 42 -15.74 -4.74 -5.92
CA PRO A 42 -16.84 -5.67 -5.72
C PRO A 42 -17.32 -5.64 -4.26
N ASP A 43 -18.59 -5.96 -4.03
CA ASP A 43 -19.15 -6.06 -2.68
C ASP A 43 -18.68 -7.31 -1.93
N THR A 44 -18.28 -8.35 -2.67
CA THR A 44 -17.83 -9.63 -2.12
C THR A 44 -16.64 -10.21 -2.88
N GLY A 45 -15.88 -11.09 -2.23
CA GLY A 45 -14.75 -11.81 -2.82
C GLY A 45 -13.42 -11.50 -2.15
N TYR A 46 -12.36 -11.41 -2.94
CA TYR A 46 -10.99 -11.30 -2.45
C TYR A 46 -10.32 -10.03 -2.97
N VAL A 47 -9.59 -9.34 -2.09
CA VAL A 47 -8.72 -8.22 -2.46
C VAL A 47 -7.29 -8.56 -2.11
N ALA A 48 -6.38 -8.35 -3.05
CA ALA A 48 -4.96 -8.51 -2.79
C ALA A 48 -4.40 -7.23 -2.16
N GLY A 49 -3.61 -7.40 -1.10
CA GLY A 49 -2.82 -6.33 -0.53
C GLY A 49 -1.43 -6.81 -0.15
N TYR A 50 -0.73 -6.04 0.68
CA TYR A 50 0.62 -6.36 1.12
C TYR A 50 0.87 -5.80 2.53
N TRP A 51 1.95 -6.25 3.17
CA TRP A 51 2.50 -5.59 4.35
C TRP A 51 3.56 -4.59 3.94
N ALA A 52 3.31 -3.33 4.27
CA ALA A 52 4.18 -2.23 3.87
C ALA A 52 5.51 -2.27 4.62
N MET A 53 6.61 -2.11 3.88
CA MET A 53 7.98 -2.07 4.40
C MET A 53 8.73 -0.84 3.88
N ASP A 54 9.86 -0.46 4.47
CA ASP A 54 10.76 0.59 3.94
C ASP A 54 10.08 1.93 3.58
N GLY A 55 9.14 2.37 4.41
CA GLY A 55 8.41 3.63 4.20
C GLY A 55 7.35 3.58 3.10
N GLU A 56 6.98 2.39 2.62
CA GLU A 56 5.79 2.20 1.80
C GLU A 56 4.53 2.66 2.55
N ILE A 57 3.51 3.04 1.77
CA ILE A 57 2.23 3.44 2.33
C ILE A 57 1.56 2.24 2.98
N ALA A 58 1.20 2.39 4.26
CA ALA A 58 0.56 1.33 5.02
C ALA A 58 -0.89 1.14 4.58
N LEU A 59 -1.31 -0.11 4.37
CA LEU A 59 -2.69 -0.44 4.00
C LEU A 59 -3.59 -0.79 5.20
N HIS A 60 -3.09 -0.65 6.44
CA HIS A 60 -3.80 -1.02 7.66
C HIS A 60 -5.19 -0.35 7.79
N SER A 61 -5.27 0.96 7.50
CA SER A 61 -6.53 1.72 7.55
C SER A 61 -7.56 1.19 6.54
N TRP A 62 -7.11 0.80 5.35
CA TRP A 62 -7.97 0.18 4.34
C TRP A 62 -8.41 -1.22 4.77
N GLN A 63 -7.50 -2.04 5.29
CA GLN A 63 -7.79 -3.39 5.78
C GLN A 63 -8.84 -3.39 6.90
N LEU A 64 -8.74 -2.47 7.87
CA LEU A 64 -9.69 -2.37 8.99
C LEU A 64 -11.08 -1.88 8.56
N ARG A 65 -11.16 -1.16 7.44
CA ARG A 65 -12.39 -0.56 6.91
C ARG A 65 -12.98 -1.35 5.74
N LEU A 66 -12.43 -2.53 5.45
CA LEU A 66 -12.84 -3.34 4.32
C LEU A 66 -14.29 -3.82 4.53
N PRO A 67 -15.16 -3.74 3.49
CA PRO A 67 -16.49 -4.32 3.53
C PRO A 67 -16.47 -5.79 3.97
N ARG A 68 -17.47 -6.21 4.75
CA ARG A 68 -17.52 -7.56 5.32
C ARG A 68 -17.54 -8.70 4.29
N GLY A 69 -18.00 -8.41 3.07
CA GLY A 69 -18.02 -9.38 1.98
C GLY A 69 -16.65 -9.65 1.36
N LEU A 70 -15.65 -8.80 1.66
CA LEU A 70 -14.33 -8.89 1.10
C LEU A 70 -13.33 -9.49 2.08
N VAL A 71 -12.45 -10.33 1.55
CA VAL A 71 -11.36 -10.97 2.28
C VAL A 71 -10.03 -10.37 1.82
N TYR A 72 -9.25 -9.86 2.77
CA TYR A 72 -7.93 -9.31 2.50
C TYR A 72 -6.89 -10.43 2.40
N CYS A 73 -6.29 -10.59 1.23
CA CYS A 73 -5.30 -11.61 0.94
C CYS A 73 -3.89 -11.02 0.94
N LEU A 74 -2.96 -11.74 1.58
CA LEU A 74 -1.53 -11.42 1.57
C LEU A 74 -0.78 -12.32 0.58
N PRO A 75 0.31 -11.81 -0.02
CA PRO A 75 1.12 -12.60 -0.92
C PRO A 75 1.88 -13.69 -0.16
N VAL A 76 1.86 -14.90 -0.69
CA VAL A 76 2.79 -15.98 -0.31
C VAL A 76 3.93 -15.96 -1.30
N LEU A 77 5.15 -15.67 -0.82
CA LEU A 77 6.33 -15.65 -1.67
C LEU A 77 6.92 -17.06 -1.74
N HIS A 78 6.90 -17.64 -2.92
CA HIS A 78 7.68 -18.83 -3.22
C HIS A 78 9.08 -18.38 -3.64
N GLY A 79 10.12 -18.91 -2.99
CA GLY A 79 11.50 -18.58 -3.33
C GLY A 79 11.82 -18.88 -4.79
N ARG A 80 12.78 -18.14 -5.35
CA ARG A 80 13.64 -18.64 -6.42
C ARG A 80 15.02 -18.83 -5.84
#